data_AF-A0A6L7CSZ3-F1
#
_entry.id   AF-A0A6L7CSZ3-F1
#
_cell.length_a   1.000
_cell.length_b   1.000
_cell.length_c   1.000
_cell.angle_alpha   90.00
_cell.angle_beta   90.00
_cell.angle_gamma   90.00
#
_symmetry.space_group_name_H-M   'P 1'
#
loop_
_entity.id
_entity.type
_entity.pdbx_description
1 polymer ?
#
loop_
_entity_poly.entity_id
_entity_poly.type
_entity_poly.pdbx_seq_one_letter_code
_entity_poly.pdbx_strand_id
1 'polypeptide(L)'
;RHILGTDGKSKSLDSLRSGDLVLVWLQVKASNSVPDALVVDLLPAGLELENQNLANGSASLEQSGGEVQNLLNQMQQASIKHIEFRDDRFVAAVAVDEYQPVTLVYLARAVTPGTYQVSQPMVESMYVPQWRATGAAEDLLIVRP
;
A
#
# COMPACT_ATOMS: atom_id res chain seq x y z
N ARG A 1 -4.60 -4.09 5.02
CA ARG A 1 -4.54 -3.33 3.75
C ARG A 1 -5.94 -2.84 3.44
N HIS A 2 -6.06 -1.58 3.07
CA HIS A 2 -7.31 -0.95 2.65
C HIS A 2 -7.09 -0.29 1.29
N ILE A 3 -8.10 -0.38 0.42
CA ILE A 3 -8.07 0.24 -0.90
C ILE A 3 -9.01 1.43 -0.85
N LEU A 4 -8.47 2.61 -1.14
CA LEU A 4 -9.18 3.87 -1.09
C LEU A 4 -9.22 4.50 -2.50
N GLY A 5 -10.23 5.32 -2.75
CA GLY A 5 -10.20 6.27 -3.85
C GLY A 5 -9.24 7.41 -3.58
N THR A 6 -8.97 8.23 -4.60
CA THR A 6 -8.20 9.47 -4.45
C THR A 6 -8.91 10.51 -3.58
N ASP A 7 -10.19 10.31 -3.26
CA ASP A 7 -10.96 11.12 -2.33
C ASP A 7 -10.81 10.67 -0.86
N GLY A 8 -10.08 9.57 -0.60
CA GLY A 8 -9.86 8.99 0.73
C GLY A 8 -10.91 7.95 1.14
N LYS A 9 -11.99 7.79 0.38
CA LYS A 9 -13.07 6.87 0.72
C LYS A 9 -12.73 5.44 0.33
N SER A 10 -13.27 4.47 1.06
CA SER A 10 -13.13 3.05 0.71
C SER A 10 -13.62 2.78 -0.70
N LYS A 11 -12.80 2.09 -1.50
CA LYS A 11 -13.12 1.72 -2.88
C LYS A 11 -13.13 0.21 -3.03
N SER A 12 -14.25 -0.31 -3.53
CA SER A 12 -14.45 -1.74 -3.77
C SER A 12 -13.58 -2.24 -4.93
N LEU A 13 -13.04 -3.46 -4.82
CA LEU A 13 -12.20 -4.08 -5.86
C LEU A 13 -13.00 -4.78 -6.98
N ASP A 14 -14.32 -4.91 -6.85
CA ASP A 14 -15.21 -5.66 -7.77
C ASP A 14 -15.64 -4.88 -9.03
N SER A 15 -15.28 -3.61 -9.13
CA SER A 15 -15.84 -2.71 -10.14
C SER A 15 -14.92 -1.56 -10.56
N LEU A 16 -13.60 -1.71 -10.41
CA LEU A 16 -12.64 -0.72 -10.93
C LEU A 16 -12.75 -0.63 -12.45
N ARG A 17 -12.58 0.58 -12.99
CA ARG A 17 -12.42 0.78 -14.44
C ARG A 17 -10.97 0.96 -14.82
N SER A 18 -10.61 0.60 -16.04
CA SER A 18 -9.30 0.91 -16.61
C SER A 18 -9.05 2.42 -16.56
N GLY A 19 -7.87 2.80 -16.12
CA GLY A 19 -7.47 4.19 -15.85
C GLY A 19 -7.74 4.67 -14.43
N ASP A 20 -8.55 3.97 -13.63
CA ASP A 20 -8.85 4.38 -12.26
C ASP A 20 -7.60 4.40 -11.39
N LEU A 21 -7.39 5.52 -10.69
CA LEU A 21 -6.42 5.61 -9.60
C LEU A 21 -7.04 5.09 -8.30
N VAL A 22 -6.22 4.35 -7.55
CA VAL A 22 -6.49 3.91 -6.19
C VAL A 22 -5.31 4.19 -5.29
N LEU A 23 -5.62 4.43 -4.03
CA LEU A 23 -4.66 4.62 -2.97
C LEU A 23 -4.69 3.39 -2.07
N VAL A 24 -3.55 2.70 -1.97
CA VAL A 24 -3.41 1.53 -1.12
C VAL A 24 -2.84 1.97 0.22
N TRP A 25 -3.59 1.72 1.28
CA TRP A 25 -3.21 2.01 2.65
C TRP A 25 -2.85 0.71 3.39
N LEU A 26 -1.60 0.64 3.84
CA LEU A 26 -1.08 -0.41 4.71
C LEU A 26 -0.89 0.14 6.12
N GLN A 27 -1.33 -0.64 7.10
CA GLN A 27 -1.12 -0.35 8.51
C GLN A 27 -0.40 -1.53 9.15
N VAL A 28 0.72 -1.26 9.79
CA VAL A 28 1.57 -2.26 10.45
C VAL A 28 1.65 -1.94 11.93
N LYS A 29 1.46 -2.96 12.76
CA LYS A 29 1.56 -2.89 14.22
C LYS A 29 2.40 -4.05 14.71
N ALA A 30 3.07 -3.85 15.84
CA ALA A 30 3.83 -4.90 16.51
C ALA A 30 3.59 -4.83 18.01
N SER A 31 3.64 -5.97 18.69
CA SER A 31 3.55 -6.05 20.16
C SER A 31 4.89 -5.80 20.86
N ASN A 32 5.97 -5.71 20.09
CA ASN A 32 7.33 -5.36 20.52
C ASN A 32 7.96 -4.53 19.40
N SER A 33 8.97 -3.71 19.69
CA SER A 33 9.69 -2.98 18.63
C SER A 33 10.42 -3.94 17.68
N VAL A 34 10.20 -3.74 16.38
CA VAL A 34 10.81 -4.48 15.26
C VAL A 34 11.59 -3.50 14.39
N PRO A 35 12.90 -3.31 14.63
CA PRO A 35 13.70 -2.29 13.92
C PRO A 35 14.01 -2.65 12.47
N ASP A 36 13.73 -3.88 12.04
CA ASP A 36 14.13 -4.49 10.77
C ASP A 36 12.94 -5.14 10.05
N ALA A 37 11.75 -4.55 10.16
CA ALA A 37 10.56 -5.06 9.49
C ALA A 37 10.62 -4.79 7.98
N LEU A 38 10.33 -5.81 7.19
CA LEU A 38 10.18 -5.74 5.74
C LEU A 38 8.71 -5.99 5.39
N VAL A 39 8.07 -4.96 4.85
CA VAL A 39 6.71 -5.01 4.31
C VAL A 39 6.78 -5.37 2.83
N VAL A 40 6.03 -6.39 2.42
CA VAL A 40 5.91 -6.83 1.04
C VAL A 40 4.43 -6.94 0.70
N ASP A 41 4.00 -6.15 -0.28
CA ASP A 41 2.63 -6.20 -0.80
C ASP A 41 2.67 -6.52 -2.29
N LEU A 42 2.34 -7.78 -2.63
CA LEU A 42 2.28 -8.24 -4.01
C LEU A 42 1.06 -7.64 -4.70
N LEU A 43 1.25 -7.06 -5.88
CA LEU A 43 0.18 -6.45 -6.64
C LEU A 43 -0.63 -7.50 -7.41
N PRO A 44 -1.96 -7.38 -7.45
CA PRO A 44 -2.76 -8.07 -8.46
C PRO A 44 -2.36 -7.57 -9.85
N ALA A 45 -2.25 -8.45 -10.84
CA ALA A 45 -1.74 -8.09 -12.18
C ALA A 45 -2.55 -7.02 -12.94
N GLY A 46 -3.79 -6.74 -12.52
CA GLY A 46 -4.60 -5.65 -13.08
C GLY A 46 -4.25 -4.25 -12.53
N LEU A 47 -3.41 -4.16 -11.49
CA LEU A 47 -2.93 -2.92 -10.89
C LEU A 47 -1.45 -2.73 -11.20
N GLU A 48 -1.10 -1.50 -11.58
CA GLU A 48 0.29 -1.07 -11.78
C GLU A 48 0.64 0.01 -10.76
N LEU A 49 1.86 -0.04 -10.22
CA LEU A 49 2.35 0.98 -9.29
C LEU A 49 2.60 2.30 -10.02
N GLU A 50 2.13 3.39 -9.42
CA GLU A 50 2.49 4.74 -9.84
C GLU A 50 3.76 5.16 -9.10
N ASN A 51 4.88 5.27 -9.82
CA ASN A 51 6.15 5.66 -9.23
C ASN A 51 6.19 7.18 -9.00
N GLN A 52 5.88 7.57 -7.76
CA GLN A 52 5.80 8.97 -7.34
C GLN A 52 7.17 9.70 -7.36
N ASN A 53 8.28 8.97 -7.38
CA ASN A 53 9.62 9.57 -7.43
C ASN A 53 9.96 10.16 -8.81
N LEU A 54 9.29 9.71 -9.89
CA LEU A 54 9.62 10.09 -11.27
C LEU A 54 8.94 11.37 -11.76
N ALA A 55 7.97 11.91 -11.01
CA ALA A 55 7.30 13.15 -11.37
C ALA A 55 6.83 13.87 -10.11
N ASN A 56 7.64 14.78 -9.56
CA ASN A 56 7.21 15.86 -8.63
C ASN A 56 5.95 15.49 -7.80
N GLY A 57 6.07 14.41 -6.98
CA GLY A 57 5.01 13.49 -6.53
C GLY A 57 3.86 14.05 -5.68
N SER A 58 3.61 15.34 -5.78
CA SER A 58 2.66 16.10 -5.01
C SER A 58 1.37 16.41 -5.79
N ALA A 59 1.39 16.58 -7.11
CA ALA A 59 0.27 17.22 -7.81
C ALA A 59 -1.07 16.45 -7.74
N SER A 60 -1.06 15.12 -7.77
CA SER A 60 -2.29 14.31 -7.68
C SER A 60 -2.77 14.09 -6.25
N LEU A 61 -1.85 14.10 -5.27
CA LEU A 61 -2.14 13.84 -3.86
C LEU A 61 -2.43 15.12 -3.07
N GLU A 62 -1.81 16.26 -3.41
CA GLU A 62 -2.06 17.57 -2.78
C GLU A 62 -3.49 18.08 -3.05
N GLN A 63 -4.11 17.64 -4.15
CA GLN A 63 -5.50 17.94 -4.48
C GLN A 63 -6.48 16.94 -3.86
N SER A 64 -5.98 15.89 -3.21
CA SER A 64 -6.79 14.85 -2.58
C SER A 64 -7.35 15.35 -1.24
N GLY A 65 -8.52 14.84 -0.83
CA GLY A 65 -9.24 15.31 0.36
C GLY A 65 -8.45 15.17 1.68
N GLY A 66 -8.94 15.81 2.75
CA GLY A 66 -8.26 15.86 4.06
C GLY A 66 -7.94 14.49 4.68
N GLU A 67 -8.69 13.44 4.34
CA GLU A 67 -8.40 12.06 4.77
C GLU A 67 -7.08 11.53 4.19
N VAL A 68 -6.82 11.78 2.90
CA VAL A 68 -5.58 11.38 2.23
C VAL A 68 -4.39 12.13 2.82
N GLN A 69 -4.54 13.43 3.07
CA GLN A 69 -3.49 14.24 3.69
C GLN A 69 -3.10 13.71 5.08
N ASN A 70 -4.07 13.26 5.88
CA ASN A 70 -3.79 12.67 7.19
C ASN A 70 -2.98 11.38 7.08
N LEU A 71 -3.29 10.51 6.12
CA LEU A 71 -2.52 9.27 5.88
C LEU A 71 -1.09 9.57 5.42
N LEU A 72 -0.92 10.56 4.55
CA LEU A 72 0.41 11.00 4.10
C LEU A 72 1.22 11.57 5.26
N ASN A 73 0.61 12.39 6.13
CA ASN A 73 1.25 12.92 7.33
C ASN A 73 1.69 11.80 8.29
N GLN A 74 0.88 10.74 8.45
CA GLN A 74 1.26 9.57 9.24
C GLN A 74 2.42 8.79 8.61
N MET A 75 2.43 8.63 7.29
CA MET A 75 3.54 7.98 6.58
C MET A 75 4.84 8.79 6.69
N GLN A 76 4.77 10.12 6.68
CA GLN A 76 5.93 10.99 6.89
C GLN A 76 6.56 10.83 8.29
N GLN A 77 5.77 10.42 9.28
CA GLN A 77 6.27 10.14 10.64
C GLN A 77 6.88 8.74 10.76
N ALA A 78 6.66 7.85 9.80
CA ALA A 78 7.19 6.49 9.84
C ALA A 78 8.72 6.48 9.64
N SER A 79 9.40 5.63 10.39
CA SER A 79 10.84 5.39 10.22
C SER A 79 11.10 4.44 9.05
N ILE A 80 11.00 4.98 7.83
CA ILE A 80 11.20 4.24 6.59
C ILE A 80 12.67 4.25 6.21
N LYS A 81 13.27 3.06 6.11
CA LYS A 81 14.67 2.86 5.73
C LYS A 81 14.85 2.70 4.22
N HIS A 82 13.87 2.12 3.55
CA HIS A 82 13.92 1.83 2.11
C HIS A 82 12.52 1.65 1.55
N ILE A 83 12.30 2.04 0.28
CA ILE A 83 11.06 1.81 -0.47
C ILE A 83 11.42 1.38 -1.90
N GLU A 84 10.70 0.38 -2.42
CA GLU A 84 10.78 -0.02 -3.82
C GLU A 84 9.40 -0.12 -4.45
N PHE A 85 9.31 0.34 -5.69
CA PHE A 85 8.17 0.18 -6.57
C PHE A 85 8.58 -0.77 -7.69
N ARG A 86 8.22 -2.06 -7.58
CA ARG A 86 8.49 -3.08 -8.59
C ARG A 86 7.21 -3.39 -9.36
N ASP A 87 7.35 -3.93 -10.56
CA ASP A 87 6.22 -4.27 -11.43
C ASP A 87 5.17 -5.16 -10.76
N ASP A 88 5.61 -6.10 -9.90
CA ASP A 88 4.74 -7.08 -9.24
C ASP A 88 4.50 -6.82 -7.74
N ARG A 89 5.16 -5.82 -7.13
CA ARG A 89 5.10 -5.61 -5.68
C ARG A 89 5.56 -4.24 -5.21
N PHE A 90 4.93 -3.78 -4.14
CA PHE A 90 5.43 -2.71 -3.29
C PHE A 90 6.25 -3.29 -2.14
N VAL A 91 7.42 -2.71 -1.88
CA VAL A 91 8.29 -3.13 -0.76
C VAL A 91 8.69 -1.92 0.08
N ALA A 92 8.64 -2.06 1.40
CA ALA A 92 9.14 -1.05 2.31
C ALA A 92 9.88 -1.69 3.50
N ALA A 93 11.11 -1.25 3.77
CA ALA A 93 11.81 -1.59 4.99
C ALA A 93 11.56 -0.48 6.02
N VAL A 94 11.04 -0.84 7.19
CA VAL A 94 10.59 0.10 8.22
C VAL A 94 11.01 -0.36 9.61
N ALA A 95 11.27 0.58 10.51
CA ALA A 95 11.27 0.29 11.94
C ALA A 95 9.86 0.48 12.49
N VAL A 96 9.32 -0.56 13.14
CA VAL A 96 7.99 -0.54 13.77
C VAL A 96 8.16 -0.50 15.27
N ASP A 97 7.63 0.52 15.92
CA ASP A 97 7.63 0.61 17.38
C ASP A 97 6.32 0.08 17.98
N GLU A 98 6.41 -0.49 19.18
CA GLU A 98 5.25 -1.06 19.89
C GLU A 98 4.10 -0.04 20.06
N TYR A 99 4.45 1.21 20.36
CA TYR A 99 3.49 2.28 20.64
C TYR A 99 3.18 3.18 19.44
N GLN A 100 3.89 3.01 18.32
CA GLN A 100 3.71 3.82 17.11
C GLN A 100 3.50 2.93 15.89
N PRO A 101 2.23 2.63 15.55
CA PRO A 101 1.88 1.95 14.32
C PRO A 101 2.46 2.68 13.10
N VAL A 102 2.93 1.90 12.12
CA VAL A 102 3.43 2.43 10.85
C VAL A 102 2.29 2.46 9.84
N THR A 103 2.08 3.63 9.25
CA THR A 103 1.20 3.83 8.10
C THR A 103 2.04 3.94 6.84
N LEU A 104 1.75 3.13 5.82
CA LEU A 104 2.34 3.24 4.48
C LEU A 104 1.23 3.44 3.46
N VAL A 105 1.52 4.28 2.47
CA VAL A 105 0.59 4.64 1.41
C VAL A 105 1.32 4.58 0.08
N TYR A 106 0.69 3.98 -0.92
CA TYR A 106 1.16 4.05 -2.31
C TYR A 106 -0.01 4.18 -3.28
N LEU A 107 0.30 4.68 -4.48
CA LEU A 107 -0.69 4.82 -5.55
C LEU A 107 -0.56 3.64 -6.52
N ALA A 108 -1.70 3.18 -7.00
CA ALA A 108 -1.76 2.21 -8.08
C ALA A 108 -2.86 2.61 -9.07
N ARG A 109 -2.68 2.21 -10.33
CA ARG A 109 -3.66 2.41 -11.39
C ARG A 109 -4.19 1.07 -11.88
N ALA A 110 -5.50 0.97 -12.08
CA ALA A 110 -6.08 -0.16 -12.80
C ALA A 110 -5.81 -0.01 -14.30
N VAL A 111 -5.15 -0.99 -14.92
CA VAL A 111 -4.70 -0.87 -16.31
C VAL A 111 -5.40 -1.89 -17.19
N THR A 112 -5.07 -3.17 -17.06
CA THR A 112 -5.57 -4.21 -17.97
C THR A 112 -6.91 -4.78 -17.48
N PRO A 113 -8.00 -4.69 -18.26
CA PRO A 113 -9.28 -5.30 -17.90
C PRO A 113 -9.18 -6.81 -17.70
N GLY A 114 -9.82 -7.34 -16.66
CA GLY A 114 -9.74 -8.77 -16.30
C GLY A 114 -10.16 -9.05 -14.86
N THR A 115 -10.08 -10.32 -14.49
CA THR A 115 -10.32 -10.80 -13.12
C THR A 115 -9.02 -11.38 -12.57
N TYR A 116 -8.54 -10.84 -11.45
CA TYR A 116 -7.23 -11.13 -10.90
C TYR A 116 -7.36 -11.58 -9.45
N GLN A 117 -6.49 -12.50 -9.01
CA GLN A 117 -6.37 -12.84 -7.60
C GLN A 117 -5.68 -11.71 -6.84
N VAL A 118 -6.14 -11.46 -5.62
CA VAL A 118 -5.55 -10.45 -4.76
C VAL A 118 -4.68 -11.13 -3.70
N SER A 119 -3.37 -10.91 -3.79
CA SER A 119 -2.42 -11.47 -2.82
C SER A 119 -2.60 -10.85 -1.44
N GLN A 120 -2.32 -11.61 -0.39
CA GLN A 120 -2.32 -11.11 0.98
C GLN A 120 -1.11 -10.18 1.23
N PRO A 121 -1.29 -9.05 1.94
CA PRO A 121 -0.17 -8.22 2.35
C PRO A 121 0.65 -8.95 3.43
N MET A 122 1.97 -8.83 3.39
CA MET A 122 2.88 -9.49 4.31
C MET A 122 3.83 -8.50 5.00
N VAL A 123 4.20 -8.80 6.24
CA VAL A 123 5.31 -8.16 6.94
C VAL A 123 6.08 -9.20 7.74
N GLU A 124 7.40 -9.10 7.77
CA GLU A 124 8.27 -9.94 8.61
C GLU A 124 9.52 -9.20 9.07
N SER A 125 10.09 -9.58 10.21
CA SER A 125 11.43 -9.14 10.61
C SER A 125 12.49 -9.84 9.76
N MET A 126 13.45 -9.08 9.24
CA MET A 126 14.52 -9.60 8.37
C MET A 126 15.48 -10.54 9.10
N TYR A 127 15.70 -10.35 10.41
CA TYR A 127 16.62 -11.15 11.21
C TYR A 127 15.92 -12.06 12.22
N VAL A 128 14.62 -11.87 12.47
CA VAL A 128 13.80 -12.70 13.38
C VAL A 128 12.53 -13.19 12.65
N PRO A 129 12.62 -14.15 11.72
CA PRO A 129 11.52 -14.50 10.80
C PRO A 129 10.27 -15.10 11.46
N GLN A 130 10.37 -15.55 12.72
CA GLN A 130 9.20 -15.91 13.52
C GLN A 130 8.28 -14.70 13.82
N TRP A 131 8.79 -13.47 13.75
CA TRP A 131 7.99 -12.25 13.85
C TRP A 131 7.50 -11.87 12.47
N ARG A 132 6.30 -12.35 12.14
CA ARG A 132 5.67 -12.16 10.84
C ARG A 132 4.15 -12.07 10.94
N ALA A 133 3.54 -11.44 9.95
CA ALA A 133 2.09 -11.40 9.79
C ALA A 133 1.72 -11.43 8.31
N THR A 134 0.59 -12.08 8.03
CA THR A 134 -0.09 -12.07 6.73
C THR A 134 -1.51 -11.54 6.96
N GLY A 135 -1.86 -10.45 6.27
CA GLY A 135 -3.16 -9.82 6.43
C GLY A 135 -4.25 -10.50 5.60
N ALA A 136 -5.50 -10.19 5.90
CA ALA A 136 -6.62 -10.53 5.02
C ALA A 136 -6.55 -9.74 3.70
N ALA A 137 -7.07 -10.33 2.64
CA ALA A 137 -7.28 -9.73 1.33
C ALA A 137 -8.67 -10.11 0.82
N GLU A 138 -9.24 -9.31 -0.08
CA GLU A 138 -10.38 -9.75 -0.88
C GLU A 138 -9.95 -10.90 -1.80
N ASP A 139 -10.90 -11.70 -2.29
CA ASP A 139 -10.57 -12.85 -3.13
C ASP A 139 -10.12 -12.42 -4.53
N LEU A 140 -10.86 -11.48 -5.13
CA LEU A 140 -10.71 -11.09 -6.53
C LEU A 140 -10.73 -9.57 -6.72
N LEU A 141 -9.92 -9.10 -7.66
CA LEU A 141 -9.98 -7.78 -8.26
C LEU A 141 -10.63 -7.92 -9.64
N ILE A 142 -11.61 -7.08 -9.95
CA ILE A 142 -12.24 -7.02 -11.27
C ILE A 142 -11.98 -5.63 -11.87
N VAL A 143 -11.19 -5.61 -12.95
CA VAL A 143 -10.96 -4.41 -13.75
C VAL A 143 -11.84 -4.47 -14.99
N ARG A 144 -12.68 -3.45 -15.16
CA ARG A 144 -13.59 -3.29 -16.30
C ARG A 144 -12.96 -2.38 -17.36
N PRO A 145 -13.33 -2.55 -18.64
CA PRO A 145 -12.98 -1.59 -19.69
C PRO A 145 -13.42 -0.16 -19.36
#